data_AF-A0A3S8S139-F1
#
_entry.id   AF-A0A3S8S139-F1
#
_cell.length_a   1.000
_cell.length_b   1.000
_cell.length_c   1.000
_cell.angle_alpha   90.00
_cell.angle_beta   90.00
_cell.angle_gamma   90.00
#
_symmetry.space_group_name_H-M   'P 1'
#
loop_
_entity.id
_entity.type
_entity.pdbx_description
1 polymer ?
#
loop_
_entity_poly.entity_id
_entity_poly.type
_entity_poly.pdbx_seq_one_letter_code
_entity_poly.pdbx_strand_id
1 'polypeptide(L)'
;MLLRSLHADFLKIHRKGIWFLIFLAPIGLVTMQGLNFGLRSDYLFNRYKDNLWGGLIYNIELFVPMALFLGCTLISSLVANVEHQMSSWKQLLALPISRSAVFLSKFTLCVLLLTASCLLLPLCTAGLGFILGFGPALPVQELLSMGFYPYLAAWPLLALQLWLSLTLRNQALPVSTGVAAAIISPFTVDLSAWLPLNWPTLALGGDNPLPFIIGGTVLGLFIMLISLLHFNRKDVD
;
A
#
# COMPACT_ATOMS: atom_id res chain seq x y z
N MET A 1 -3.95 7.92 24.92
CA MET A 1 -4.25 6.46 24.77
C MET A 1 -3.78 5.94 23.41
N LEU A 2 -4.17 6.58 22.31
CA LEU A 2 -3.77 6.19 20.95
C LEU A 2 -2.25 6.06 20.73
N LEU A 3 -1.45 7.06 21.15
CA LEU A 3 0.02 7.01 21.06
C LEU A 3 0.65 5.83 21.82
N ARG A 4 0.09 5.44 22.98
CA ARG A 4 0.58 4.29 23.75
C ARG A 4 0.24 2.98 23.04
N SER A 5 -0.95 2.87 22.46
CA SER A 5 -1.35 1.73 21.62
C SER A 5 -0.45 1.61 20.39
N LEU A 6 -0.16 2.74 19.73
CA LEU A 6 0.72 2.79 18.55
C LEU A 6 2.12 2.31 18.88
N HIS A 7 2.69 2.79 19.99
CA HIS A 7 4.02 2.38 20.42
C HIS A 7 4.09 0.87 20.71
N ALA A 8 3.07 0.34 21.38
CA ALA A 8 2.96 -1.10 21.63
C ALA A 8 2.85 -1.91 20.32
N ASP A 9 2.04 -1.44 19.37
CA ASP A 9 1.91 -2.11 18.07
C ASP A 9 3.23 -2.04 17.28
N PHE A 10 3.97 -0.93 17.33
CA PHE A 10 5.27 -0.79 16.67
C PHE A 10 6.31 -1.80 17.20
N LEU A 11 6.34 -2.01 18.52
CA LEU A 11 7.20 -3.01 19.16
C LEU A 11 6.86 -4.44 18.74
N LYS A 12 5.57 -4.77 18.59
CA LYS A 12 5.11 -6.10 18.12
C LYS A 12 5.58 -6.36 16.69
N ILE A 13 5.55 -5.34 15.83
CA ILE A 13 5.89 -5.43 14.42
C ILE A 13 7.39 -5.59 14.20
N HIS A 14 8.22 -4.89 14.99
CA HIS A 14 9.67 -5.04 14.94
C HIS A 14 10.11 -6.49 15.16
N ARG A 15 9.46 -7.22 16.08
CA ARG A 15 9.80 -8.62 16.38
C ARG A 15 9.31 -9.62 15.32
N LYS A 16 8.34 -9.25 14.48
CA LYS A 16 7.73 -10.13 13.48
C LYS A 16 8.32 -9.95 12.07
N GLY A 17 9.32 -9.08 11.90
CA GLY A 17 10.01 -8.89 10.62
C GLY A 17 9.16 -8.22 9.54
N ILE A 18 8.04 -7.58 9.90
CA ILE A 18 7.14 -6.93 8.93
C ILE A 18 7.85 -5.78 8.19
N TRP A 19 8.81 -5.12 8.84
CA TRP A 19 9.69 -4.14 8.19
C TRP A 19 10.45 -4.71 6.99
N PHE A 20 10.89 -5.97 7.06
CA PHE A 20 11.55 -6.62 5.93
C PHE A 20 10.63 -6.71 4.72
N LEU A 21 9.35 -7.08 4.91
CA LEU A 21 8.36 -7.17 3.82
C LEU A 21 8.08 -5.81 3.17
N ILE A 22 8.05 -4.74 3.98
CA ILE A 22 7.80 -3.37 3.52
C ILE A 22 8.91 -2.86 2.61
N PHE A 23 10.16 -3.21 2.93
CA PHE A 23 11.31 -2.88 2.11
C PHE A 23 11.44 -3.80 0.89
N LEU A 24 11.08 -5.07 1.04
CA LEU A 24 11.20 -6.07 -0.02
C LEU A 24 10.34 -5.72 -1.25
N ALA A 25 9.15 -5.16 -1.07
CA ALA A 25 8.27 -4.80 -2.18
C ALA A 25 8.88 -3.74 -3.14
N PRO A 26 9.23 -2.52 -2.69
CA PRO A 26 9.83 -1.49 -3.54
C PRO A 26 11.22 -1.90 -4.05
N ILE A 27 12.05 -2.56 -3.23
CA ILE A 27 13.35 -3.06 -3.68
C ILE A 27 13.18 -4.14 -4.75
N GLY A 28 12.24 -5.06 -4.57
CA GLY A 28 11.95 -6.13 -5.52
C GLY A 28 11.45 -5.58 -6.87
N LEU A 29 10.53 -4.60 -6.84
CA LEU A 29 10.05 -3.91 -8.03
C LEU A 29 11.18 -3.20 -8.77
N VAL A 30 12.00 -2.41 -8.05
CA VAL A 30 13.10 -1.67 -8.67
C VAL A 30 14.16 -2.63 -9.20
N THR A 31 14.51 -3.69 -8.48
CA THR A 31 15.47 -4.70 -8.93
C THR A 31 14.96 -5.41 -10.18
N MET A 32 13.68 -5.78 -10.22
CA MET A 32 13.06 -6.36 -11.40
C MET A 32 13.18 -5.43 -12.62
N GLN A 33 12.95 -4.13 -12.44
CA GLN A 33 13.10 -3.17 -13.53
C GLN A 33 14.55 -2.86 -13.87
N GLY A 34 15.47 -2.94 -12.91
CA GLY A 34 16.90 -2.94 -13.17
C GLY A 34 17.34 -4.09 -14.07
N LEU A 35 16.83 -5.30 -13.80
CA LEU A 35 17.07 -6.45 -14.67
C LEU A 35 16.41 -6.27 -16.03
N ASN A 36 15.21 -5.68 -16.09
CA ASN A 36 14.53 -5.39 -17.35
C ASN A 36 15.34 -4.44 -18.23
N PHE A 37 15.79 -3.31 -17.67
CA PHE A 37 16.62 -2.32 -18.34
C PHE A 37 18.01 -2.85 -18.66
N GLY A 38 18.64 -3.62 -17.75
CA GLY A 38 19.95 -4.22 -17.98
C GLY A 38 19.94 -5.27 -19.10
N LEU A 39 18.98 -6.20 -19.09
CA LEU A 39 18.90 -7.29 -20.07
C LEU A 39 18.38 -6.84 -21.44
N ARG A 40 17.62 -5.74 -21.50
CA ARG A 40 17.04 -5.19 -22.75
C ARG A 40 17.53 -3.77 -23.02
N SER A 41 18.76 -3.46 -22.60
CA SER A 41 19.37 -2.12 -22.70
C SER A 41 19.24 -1.56 -24.11
N ASP A 42 19.64 -2.32 -25.13
CA ASP A 42 19.62 -1.86 -26.52
C ASP A 42 18.22 -1.51 -27.04
N TYR A 43 17.18 -2.21 -26.59
CA TYR A 43 15.80 -1.94 -27.00
C TYR A 43 15.22 -0.75 -26.22
N LEU A 44 15.38 -0.75 -24.90
CA LEU A 44 14.75 0.23 -24.02
C LEU A 44 15.40 1.61 -24.13
N PHE A 45 16.73 1.67 -24.23
CA PHE A 45 17.43 2.93 -24.46
C PHE A 45 17.09 3.49 -25.84
N ASN A 46 16.91 2.65 -26.86
CA ASN A 46 16.45 3.10 -28.18
C ASN A 46 14.98 3.58 -28.17
N ARG A 47 14.12 2.92 -27.39
CA ARG A 47 12.70 3.26 -27.30
C ARG A 47 12.42 4.52 -26.49
N TYR A 48 13.21 4.78 -25.47
CA TYR A 48 13.06 5.92 -24.56
C TYR A 48 14.19 6.96 -24.72
N LYS A 49 14.83 7.04 -25.90
CA LYS A 49 15.96 7.96 -26.16
C LYS A 49 15.67 9.40 -25.74
N ASP A 50 14.46 9.86 -25.99
CA ASP A 50 14.05 11.24 -25.73
C ASP A 50 13.71 11.48 -24.26
N ASN A 51 13.35 10.43 -23.50
CA ASN A 51 13.02 10.52 -22.07
C ASN A 51 13.24 9.19 -21.34
N LEU A 52 14.51 8.90 -20.99
CA LEU A 52 14.89 7.67 -20.27
C LEU A 52 14.23 7.57 -18.88
N TRP A 53 14.10 8.70 -18.18
CA TRP A 53 13.45 8.76 -16.86
C TRP A 53 11.97 8.41 -16.94
N GLY A 54 11.23 9.02 -17.86
CA GLY A 54 9.81 8.72 -18.09
C GLY A 54 9.60 7.26 -18.50
N GLY A 55 10.50 6.69 -19.31
CA GLY A 55 10.48 5.28 -19.65
C GLY A 55 10.63 4.36 -18.43
N LEU A 56 11.56 4.67 -17.52
CA LEU A 56 11.75 3.90 -16.30
C LEU A 56 10.54 4.01 -15.36
N ILE A 57 10.05 5.23 -15.15
CA ILE A 57 8.89 5.51 -14.29
C ILE A 57 7.66 4.78 -14.83
N TYR A 58 7.35 4.91 -16.13
CA TYR A 58 6.24 4.22 -16.77
C TYR A 58 6.29 2.70 -16.58
N ASN A 59 7.47 2.09 -16.76
CA ASN A 59 7.62 0.65 -16.55
C ASN A 59 7.36 0.26 -15.10
N ILE A 60 7.81 1.04 -14.12
CA ILE A 60 7.56 0.77 -12.70
C ILE A 60 6.08 0.95 -12.36
N GLU A 61 5.46 2.05 -12.82
CA GLU A 61 4.06 2.42 -12.58
C GLU A 61 3.07 1.30 -12.91
N LEU A 62 3.32 0.53 -13.98
CA LEU A 62 2.48 -0.62 -14.36
C LEU A 62 2.33 -1.67 -13.26
N PHE A 63 3.29 -1.79 -12.34
CA PHE A 63 3.28 -2.77 -11.25
C PHE A 63 2.95 -2.15 -9.88
N VAL A 64 2.91 -0.82 -9.76
CA VAL A 64 2.69 -0.13 -8.48
C VAL A 64 1.30 -0.44 -7.88
N PRO A 65 0.18 -0.36 -8.63
CA PRO A 65 -1.14 -0.70 -8.10
C PRO A 65 -1.22 -2.13 -7.54
N MET A 66 -0.65 -3.10 -8.25
CA MET A 66 -0.60 -4.49 -7.83
C MET A 66 0.19 -4.66 -6.53
N ALA A 67 1.37 -4.05 -6.45
CA ALA A 67 2.20 -4.10 -5.26
C ALA A 67 1.54 -3.41 -4.06
N LEU A 68 0.84 -2.28 -4.27
CA LEU A 68 0.09 -1.58 -3.23
C LEU A 68 -1.06 -2.43 -2.69
N PHE A 69 -1.83 -3.10 -3.55
CA PHE A 69 -2.93 -3.96 -3.13
C PHE A 69 -2.44 -5.19 -2.37
N LEU A 70 -1.34 -5.82 -2.81
CA LEU A 70 -0.68 -6.88 -2.03
C LEU A 70 -0.17 -6.34 -0.69
N GLY A 71 0.47 -5.17 -0.69
CA GLY A 71 0.95 -4.51 0.52
C GLY A 71 -0.16 -4.24 1.52
N CYS A 72 -1.29 -3.67 1.07
CA CYS A 72 -2.48 -3.43 1.89
C CYS A 72 -2.99 -4.73 2.52
N THR A 73 -3.07 -5.80 1.72
CA THR A 73 -3.57 -7.11 2.13
C THR A 73 -2.65 -7.77 3.15
N LEU A 74 -1.35 -7.82 2.85
CA LEU A 74 -0.35 -8.44 3.71
C LEU A 74 -0.22 -7.69 5.03
N ILE A 75 -0.08 -6.36 5.01
CA ILE A 75 0.06 -5.56 6.22
C ILE A 75 -1.19 -5.69 7.09
N SER A 76 -2.38 -5.54 6.51
CA SER A 76 -3.65 -5.68 7.23
C SER A 76 -3.81 -7.07 7.87
N SER A 77 -3.48 -8.12 7.10
CA SER A 77 -3.53 -9.50 7.57
C SER A 77 -2.53 -9.76 8.70
N LEU A 78 -1.28 -9.29 8.57
CA LEU A 78 -0.24 -9.48 9.58
C LEU A 78 -0.58 -8.73 10.87
N VAL A 79 -1.09 -7.51 10.77
CA VAL A 79 -1.52 -6.72 11.93
C VAL A 79 -2.70 -7.39 12.64
N ALA A 80 -3.67 -7.94 11.91
CA ALA A 80 -4.77 -8.70 12.49
C ALA A 80 -4.29 -10.04 13.09
N ASN A 81 -3.33 -10.70 12.45
CA ASN A 81 -2.81 -11.98 12.88
C ASN A 81 -2.06 -11.90 14.20
N VAL A 82 -1.32 -10.82 14.42
CA VAL A 82 -0.68 -10.54 15.72
C VAL A 82 -1.72 -10.50 16.85
N GLU A 83 -2.93 -10.02 16.58
CA GLU A 83 -4.01 -9.98 17.58
C GLU A 83 -4.73 -11.32 17.75
N HIS A 84 -4.96 -12.04 16.66
CA HIS A 84 -5.62 -13.34 16.71
C HIS A 84 -4.75 -14.40 17.40
N GLN A 85 -3.44 -14.42 17.11
CA GLN A 85 -2.52 -15.40 17.68
C GLN A 85 -2.26 -15.20 19.17
N MET A 86 -2.23 -13.95 19.64
CA MET A 86 -1.95 -13.68 21.05
C MET A 86 -3.18 -13.77 21.96
N SER A 87 -4.38 -14.07 21.42
CA SER A 87 -5.65 -13.90 22.14
C SER A 87 -5.75 -12.55 22.86
N SER A 88 -5.01 -11.55 22.34
CA SER A 88 -4.70 -10.32 23.06
C SER A 88 -5.92 -9.43 23.19
N TRP A 89 -6.99 -9.72 22.46
CA TRP A 89 -8.28 -9.05 22.60
C TRP A 89 -8.79 -9.05 24.04
N LYS A 90 -8.73 -10.20 24.74
CA LYS A 90 -9.24 -10.30 26.12
C LYS A 90 -8.37 -9.51 27.11
N GLN A 91 -7.05 -9.48 26.88
CA GLN A 91 -6.10 -8.70 27.68
C GLN A 91 -6.14 -7.19 27.38
N LEU A 92 -6.31 -6.81 26.11
CA LEU A 92 -6.42 -5.42 25.68
C LEU A 92 -7.70 -4.76 26.18
N LEU A 93 -8.81 -5.52 26.23
CA LEU A 93 -10.08 -5.03 26.75
C LEU A 93 -10.12 -4.97 28.28
N ALA A 94 -9.21 -5.67 28.97
CA ALA A 94 -9.02 -5.54 30.41
C ALA A 94 -8.25 -4.26 30.80
N LEU A 95 -7.53 -3.64 29.85
CA LEU A 95 -6.86 -2.37 30.05
C LEU A 95 -7.84 -1.20 29.83
N PRO A 96 -7.66 -0.05 30.52
CA PRO A 96 -8.51 1.14 30.35
C PRO A 96 -8.18 1.87 29.03
N ILE A 97 -8.32 1.18 27.91
CA ILE A 97 -8.04 1.68 26.56
C ILE A 97 -9.33 1.55 25.75
N SER A 98 -9.74 2.63 25.07
CA SER A 98 -10.93 2.59 24.22
C SER A 98 -10.70 1.69 23.00
N ARG A 99 -11.73 0.91 22.62
CA ARG A 99 -11.74 0.10 21.38
C ARG A 99 -11.42 0.94 20.15
N SER A 100 -11.89 2.18 20.14
CA SER A 100 -11.59 3.15 19.08
C SER A 100 -10.11 3.50 18.96
N ALA A 101 -9.40 3.66 20.09
CA ALA A 101 -7.97 3.95 20.08
C ALA A 101 -7.15 2.77 19.55
N VAL A 102 -7.58 1.53 19.83
CA VAL A 102 -6.94 0.32 19.31
C VAL A 102 -7.11 0.20 17.81
N PHE A 103 -8.32 0.40 17.29
CA PHE A 103 -8.57 0.34 15.84
C PHE A 103 -7.82 1.45 15.09
N LEU A 104 -7.91 2.70 15.57
CA LEU A 104 -7.21 3.83 14.96
C LEU A 104 -5.68 3.67 15.01
N SER A 105 -5.15 3.09 16.09
CA SER A 105 -3.73 2.72 16.18
C SER A 105 -3.33 1.79 15.02
N LYS A 106 -4.09 0.73 14.79
CA LYS A 106 -3.81 -0.25 13.73
C LYS A 106 -3.92 0.34 12.34
N PHE A 107 -4.94 1.15 12.10
CA PHE A 107 -5.10 1.84 10.82
C PHE A 107 -3.94 2.80 10.56
N THR A 108 -3.61 3.65 11.55
CA THR A 108 -2.48 4.59 11.46
C THR A 108 -1.17 3.86 11.23
N LEU A 109 -0.97 2.72 11.88
CA LEU A 109 0.19 1.89 11.68
C LEU A 109 0.27 1.37 10.23
N CYS A 110 -0.83 0.86 9.66
CA CYS A 110 -0.84 0.36 8.29
C CYS A 110 -0.53 1.49 7.30
N VAL A 111 -1.10 2.68 7.54
CA VAL A 111 -0.83 3.92 6.79
C VAL A 111 0.66 4.27 6.85
N LEU A 112 1.27 4.28 8.04
CA LEU A 112 2.69 4.60 8.22
C LEU A 112 3.62 3.60 7.52
N LEU A 113 3.34 2.30 7.63
CA LEU A 113 4.12 1.25 6.98
C LEU A 113 4.07 1.36 5.45
N LEU A 114 2.88 1.60 4.89
CA LEU A 114 2.74 1.82 3.45
C LEU A 114 3.38 3.14 3.02
N THR A 115 3.27 4.21 3.82
CA THR A 115 3.93 5.48 3.54
C THR A 115 5.45 5.30 3.44
N ALA A 116 6.05 4.52 4.34
CA ALA A 116 7.47 4.19 4.28
C ALA A 116 7.84 3.43 2.99
N SER A 117 7.01 2.48 2.56
CA SER A 117 7.19 1.76 1.29
C SER A 117 7.09 2.69 0.08
N CYS A 118 6.09 3.58 0.07
CA CYS A 118 5.85 4.55 -0.99
C CYS A 118 6.92 5.64 -1.07
N LEU A 119 7.60 5.95 0.05
CA LEU A 119 8.75 6.84 0.06
C LEU A 119 10.02 6.11 -0.41
N LEU A 120 10.15 4.83 -0.11
CA LEU A 120 11.32 4.05 -0.53
C LEU A 120 11.33 3.79 -2.04
N LEU A 121 10.16 3.59 -2.64
CA LEU A 121 10.03 3.36 -4.08
C LEU A 121 10.73 4.46 -4.93
N PRO A 122 10.40 5.76 -4.82
CA PRO A 122 11.07 6.81 -5.60
C PRO A 122 12.56 6.93 -5.27
N LEU A 123 12.97 6.69 -4.02
CA LEU A 123 14.39 6.72 -3.64
C LEU A 123 15.17 5.59 -4.33
N CYS A 124 14.62 4.37 -4.34
CA CYS A 124 15.22 3.23 -5.03
C CYS A 124 15.22 3.44 -6.54
N THR A 125 14.14 3.97 -7.12
CA THR A 125 14.06 4.29 -8.56
C THR A 125 15.07 5.36 -8.96
N ALA A 126 15.24 6.41 -8.16
CA ALA A 126 16.27 7.42 -8.36
C ALA A 126 17.67 6.79 -8.34
N GLY A 127 17.97 5.97 -7.34
CA GLY A 127 19.22 5.22 -7.25
C GLY A 127 19.49 4.35 -8.48
N LEU A 128 18.46 3.66 -8.97
CA LEU A 128 18.55 2.85 -10.18
C LEU A 128 18.81 3.67 -11.44
N GLY A 129 18.13 4.81 -11.61
CA GLY A 129 18.37 5.71 -12.72
C GLY A 129 19.82 6.22 -12.77
N PHE A 130 20.41 6.53 -11.60
CA PHE A 130 21.82 6.90 -11.52
C PHE A 130 22.76 5.74 -11.88
N ILE A 131 22.47 4.51 -11.42
CA ILE A 131 23.25 3.31 -11.76
C ILE A 131 23.22 3.03 -13.27
N LEU A 132 22.09 3.28 -13.92
CA LEU A 132 21.91 3.14 -15.37
C LEU A 132 22.51 4.30 -16.18
N GLY A 133 23.11 5.30 -15.53
CA GLY A 133 23.75 6.43 -16.19
C GLY A 133 22.76 7.45 -16.77
N PHE A 134 21.55 7.54 -16.22
CA PHE A 134 20.60 8.56 -16.65
C PHE A 134 21.11 9.97 -16.28
N GLY A 135 20.70 10.97 -17.07
CA GLY A 135 21.14 12.36 -16.89
C GLY A 135 20.79 12.94 -15.51
N PRO A 136 21.48 14.00 -15.07
CA PRO A 136 21.36 14.55 -13.71
C PRO A 136 20.02 15.25 -13.43
N ALA A 137 19.22 15.52 -14.47
CA ALA A 137 17.90 16.13 -14.34
C ALA A 137 16.90 15.10 -13.81
N LEU A 138 16.78 15.02 -12.48
CA LEU A 138 15.89 14.08 -11.80
C LEU A 138 14.44 14.62 -11.79
N PRO A 139 13.45 13.90 -12.33
CA PRO A 139 12.05 14.32 -12.28
C PRO A 139 11.46 14.01 -10.89
N VAL A 140 11.80 14.84 -9.90
CA VAL A 140 11.39 14.67 -8.49
C VAL A 140 9.86 14.56 -8.37
N GLN A 141 9.14 15.37 -9.14
CA GLN A 141 7.67 15.39 -9.10
C GLN A 141 7.09 14.06 -9.59
N GLU A 142 7.55 13.53 -10.73
CA GLU A 142 7.06 12.28 -11.31
C GLU A 142 7.41 11.07 -10.41
N LEU A 143 8.61 11.06 -9.84
CA LEU A 143 9.03 10.04 -8.88
C LEU A 143 8.12 10.03 -7.64
N LEU A 144 7.85 11.20 -7.06
CA LEU A 144 6.96 11.29 -5.90
C LEU A 144 5.51 10.95 -6.26
N SER A 145 5.00 11.38 -7.41
CA SER A 145 3.63 11.05 -7.84
C SER A 145 3.47 9.55 -8.05
N MET A 146 4.46 8.86 -8.64
CA MET A 146 4.46 7.41 -8.82
C MET A 146 4.25 6.66 -7.49
N GLY A 147 4.82 7.16 -6.39
CA GLY A 147 4.64 6.56 -5.07
C GLY A 147 3.33 6.95 -4.38
N PHE A 148 3.00 8.25 -4.35
CA PHE A 148 1.96 8.78 -3.46
C PHE A 148 0.56 8.86 -4.09
N TYR A 149 0.43 9.10 -5.40
CA TYR A 149 -0.87 9.20 -6.05
C TYR A 149 -1.67 7.89 -5.98
N PRO A 150 -1.12 6.73 -6.40
CA PRO A 150 -1.82 5.47 -6.31
C PRO A 150 -2.00 5.02 -4.86
N TYR A 151 -1.08 5.39 -3.96
CA TYR A 151 -1.19 5.11 -2.53
C TYR A 151 -2.44 5.74 -1.92
N LEU A 152 -2.66 7.04 -2.15
CA LEU A 152 -3.83 7.75 -1.63
C LEU A 152 -5.13 7.23 -2.27
N ALA A 153 -5.08 6.90 -3.57
CA ALA A 153 -6.20 6.28 -4.27
C ALA A 153 -6.56 4.87 -3.73
N ALA A 154 -5.60 4.14 -3.15
CA ALA A 154 -5.78 2.78 -2.64
C ALA A 154 -6.32 2.69 -1.20
N TRP A 155 -6.53 3.82 -0.52
CA TRP A 155 -7.07 3.86 0.85
C TRP A 155 -8.42 3.14 1.06
N PRO A 156 -9.36 3.10 0.10
CA PRO A 156 -10.59 2.32 0.25
C PRO A 156 -10.32 0.84 0.46
N LEU A 157 -9.37 0.27 -0.30
CA LEU A 157 -8.98 -1.13 -0.17
C LEU A 157 -8.22 -1.38 1.14
N LEU A 158 -7.35 -0.45 1.56
CA LEU A 158 -6.64 -0.53 2.84
C LEU A 158 -7.63 -0.63 4.01
N ALA A 159 -8.60 0.28 4.07
CA ALA A 159 -9.60 0.32 5.11
C ALA A 159 -10.47 -0.95 5.12
N LEU A 160 -10.91 -1.38 3.93
CA LEU A 160 -11.69 -2.61 3.75
C LEU A 160 -10.89 -3.83 4.21
N GLN A 161 -9.61 -3.94 3.83
CA GLN A 161 -8.82 -5.10 4.18
C GLN A 161 -8.48 -5.19 5.66
N LEU A 162 -8.20 -4.06 6.29
CA LEU A 162 -8.02 -4.03 7.73
C LEU A 162 -9.31 -4.46 8.45
N TRP A 163 -10.46 -3.98 7.99
CA TRP A 163 -11.74 -4.34 8.57
C TRP A 163 -12.06 -5.83 8.41
N LEU A 164 -11.90 -6.39 7.20
CA LEU A 164 -12.11 -7.82 6.96
C LEU A 164 -11.16 -8.65 7.82
N SER A 165 -9.88 -8.29 7.85
CA SER A 165 -8.84 -9.03 8.60
C SER A 165 -9.10 -9.04 10.10
N LEU A 166 -9.61 -7.96 10.67
CA LEU A 166 -9.96 -7.87 12.10
C LEU A 166 -11.31 -8.50 12.43
N THR A 167 -12.24 -8.53 11.47
CA THR A 167 -13.62 -9.00 11.73
C THR A 167 -13.75 -10.50 11.55
N LEU A 168 -13.06 -11.08 10.57
CA LEU A 168 -13.16 -12.50 10.23
C LEU A 168 -12.14 -13.32 11.02
N ARG A 169 -12.62 -14.35 11.75
CA ARG A 169 -11.73 -15.32 12.44
C ARG A 169 -10.86 -16.09 11.43
N ASN A 170 -11.42 -16.40 10.26
CA ASN A 170 -10.71 -17.05 9.17
C ASN A 170 -9.99 -16.01 8.30
N GLN A 171 -8.66 -15.93 8.43
CA GLN A 171 -7.81 -15.01 7.67
C GLN A 171 -7.68 -15.37 6.18
N ALA A 172 -8.02 -16.60 5.78
CA ALA A 172 -7.94 -16.99 4.37
C ALA A 172 -8.85 -16.13 3.48
N LEU A 173 -10.01 -15.71 3.99
CA LEU A 173 -10.97 -14.90 3.22
C LEU A 173 -10.47 -13.45 2.96
N PRO A 174 -10.06 -12.66 3.97
CA PRO A 174 -9.45 -11.35 3.75
C PRO A 174 -8.23 -11.44 2.81
N VAL A 175 -7.34 -12.40 3.03
CA VAL A 175 -6.13 -12.55 2.22
C VAL A 175 -6.47 -12.90 0.77
N SER A 176 -7.37 -13.85 0.54
CA SER A 176 -7.74 -14.25 -0.82
C SER A 176 -8.41 -13.12 -1.60
N THR A 177 -9.30 -12.36 -0.96
CA THR A 177 -9.95 -11.20 -1.61
C THR A 177 -8.95 -10.11 -1.98
N GLY A 178 -7.97 -9.86 -1.12
CA GLY A 178 -6.94 -8.85 -1.37
C GLY A 178 -5.92 -9.28 -2.42
N VAL A 179 -5.53 -10.56 -2.43
CA VAL A 179 -4.69 -11.14 -3.49
C VAL A 179 -5.43 -11.13 -4.83
N ALA A 180 -6.72 -11.47 -4.86
CA ALA A 180 -7.53 -11.39 -6.07
C ALA A 180 -7.60 -9.95 -6.60
N ALA A 181 -7.85 -8.96 -5.73
CA ALA A 181 -7.83 -7.55 -6.10
C ALA A 181 -6.48 -7.13 -6.71
N ALA A 182 -5.37 -7.58 -6.13
CA ALA A 182 -4.04 -7.30 -6.65
C ALA A 182 -3.79 -7.93 -8.03
N ILE A 183 -4.17 -9.20 -8.23
CA ILE A 183 -4.00 -9.90 -9.52
C ILE A 183 -4.85 -9.24 -10.61
N ILE A 184 -6.05 -8.76 -10.27
CA ILE A 184 -6.95 -8.10 -11.22
C ILE A 184 -6.45 -6.69 -11.56
N SER A 185 -5.75 -6.01 -10.65
CA SER A 185 -5.36 -4.60 -10.79
C SER A 185 -4.66 -4.20 -12.10
N PRO A 186 -3.75 -4.99 -12.70
CA PRO A 186 -3.14 -4.60 -13.98
C PRO A 186 -4.13 -4.66 -15.15
N PHE A 187 -5.22 -5.41 -15.01
CA PHE A 187 -6.26 -5.60 -16.02
C PHE A 187 -7.44 -4.65 -15.84
N THR A 188 -7.37 -3.69 -14.90
CA THR A 188 -8.47 -2.78 -14.63
C THR A 188 -8.52 -1.58 -15.55
N VAL A 189 -7.57 -1.43 -16.49
CA VAL A 189 -7.45 -0.24 -17.35
C VAL A 189 -8.77 0.07 -18.08
N ASP A 190 -9.48 -0.96 -18.54
CA ASP A 190 -10.77 -0.83 -19.23
C ASP A 190 -11.99 -0.78 -18.29
N LEU A 191 -11.78 -0.88 -16.97
CA LEU A 191 -12.87 -0.79 -16.00
C LEU A 191 -13.38 0.64 -15.86
N SER A 192 -14.68 0.73 -15.58
CA SER A 192 -15.35 2.00 -15.29
C SER A 192 -14.64 2.80 -14.20
N ALA A 193 -14.48 4.10 -14.42
CA ALA A 193 -13.91 5.06 -13.46
C ALA A 193 -14.70 5.14 -12.13
N TRP A 194 -15.91 4.58 -12.09
CA TRP A 194 -16.74 4.46 -10.89
C TRP A 194 -16.27 3.39 -9.91
N LEU A 195 -15.43 2.43 -10.35
CA LEU A 195 -14.94 1.35 -9.51
C LEU A 195 -13.68 1.77 -8.74
N PRO A 196 -13.69 1.79 -7.39
CA PRO A 196 -12.52 2.17 -6.60
C PRO A 196 -11.28 1.30 -6.83
N LEU A 197 -11.47 0.08 -7.34
CA LEU A 197 -10.38 -0.82 -7.71
C LEU A 197 -9.51 -0.24 -8.84
N ASN A 198 -10.07 0.57 -9.74
CA ASN A 198 -9.36 1.19 -10.86
C ASN A 198 -8.76 2.58 -10.51
N TRP A 199 -9.00 3.11 -9.32
CA TRP A 199 -8.53 4.45 -8.98
C TRP A 199 -7.01 4.57 -8.86
N PRO A 200 -6.26 3.59 -8.34
CA PRO A 200 -4.80 3.69 -8.28
C PRO A 200 -4.12 3.68 -9.66
N THR A 201 -4.63 2.91 -10.61
CA THR A 201 -4.19 2.90 -12.01
C THR A 201 -4.54 4.21 -12.70
N LEU A 202 -5.76 4.72 -12.52
CA LEU A 202 -6.20 6.01 -13.09
C LEU A 202 -5.48 7.22 -12.46
N ALA A 203 -5.03 7.11 -11.21
CA ALA A 203 -4.25 8.14 -10.54
C ALA A 203 -2.81 8.26 -11.09
N LEU A 204 -2.30 7.24 -11.78
CA LEU A 204 -0.99 7.26 -12.45
C LEU A 204 -1.11 7.65 -13.92
N GLY A 205 -2.06 7.05 -14.65
CA GLY A 205 -2.16 7.18 -16.11
C GLY A 205 -3.22 8.15 -16.63
N GLY A 206 -4.03 8.78 -15.77
CA GLY A 206 -5.12 9.65 -16.19
C GLY A 206 -4.73 11.12 -16.40
N ASP A 207 -5.35 11.78 -17.38
CA ASP A 207 -5.16 13.22 -17.65
C ASP A 207 -5.42 14.11 -16.42
N ASN A 208 -6.28 13.66 -15.50
CA ASN A 208 -6.62 14.35 -14.26
C ASN A 208 -6.58 13.38 -13.07
N PRO A 209 -5.48 13.30 -12.30
CA PRO A 209 -5.34 12.35 -11.20
C PRO A 209 -6.08 12.79 -9.92
N LEU A 210 -6.38 14.08 -9.77
CA LEU A 210 -6.95 14.67 -8.54
C LEU A 210 -8.28 14.04 -8.09
N PRO A 211 -9.28 13.78 -8.96
CA PRO A 211 -10.55 13.20 -8.54
C PRO A 211 -10.40 11.81 -7.92
N PHE A 212 -9.45 11.01 -8.41
CA PHE A 212 -9.19 9.65 -7.93
C PHE A 212 -8.44 9.65 -6.60
N ILE A 213 -7.52 10.60 -6.42
CA ILE A 213 -6.81 10.79 -5.14
C ILE A 213 -7.78 11.26 -4.05
N ILE A 214 -8.59 12.29 -4.35
CA ILE A 214 -9.58 12.82 -3.41
C ILE A 214 -10.67 11.77 -3.16
N GLY A 215 -11.17 11.11 -4.20
CA GLY A 215 -12.15 10.03 -4.08
C GLY A 215 -11.65 8.88 -3.22
N GLY A 216 -10.42 8.42 -3.46
CA GLY A 216 -9.79 7.33 -2.70
C GLY A 216 -9.59 7.70 -1.23
N THR A 217 -9.10 8.89 -0.93
CA THR A 217 -8.91 9.33 0.45
C THR A 217 -10.24 9.52 1.19
N VAL A 218 -11.23 10.18 0.57
CA VAL A 218 -12.56 10.40 1.17
C VAL A 218 -13.29 9.07 1.39
N LEU A 219 -13.34 8.20 0.36
CA LEU A 219 -14.00 6.90 0.48
C LEU A 219 -13.25 6.00 1.47
N GLY A 220 -11.92 6.05 1.50
CA GLY A 220 -11.10 5.33 2.47
C GLY A 220 -11.37 5.75 3.90
N LEU A 221 -11.45 7.06 4.17
CA LEU A 221 -11.82 7.59 5.47
C LEU A 221 -13.27 7.22 5.85
N PHE A 222 -14.18 7.25 4.89
CA PHE A 222 -15.57 6.85 5.10
C PHE A 222 -15.69 5.37 5.48
N ILE A 223 -15.03 4.47 4.75
CA ILE A 223 -14.97 3.04 5.09
C ILE A 223 -14.31 2.87 6.46
N MET A 224 -13.21 3.58 6.73
CA MET A 224 -12.52 3.52 8.03
C MET A 224 -13.45 3.91 9.20
N LEU A 225 -14.28 4.94 9.04
CA LEU A 225 -15.27 5.34 10.03
C LEU A 225 -16.35 4.27 10.22
N ILE A 226 -16.87 3.67 9.14
CA ILE A 226 -17.84 2.57 9.24
C ILE A 226 -17.23 1.38 9.98
N SER A 227 -15.99 1.01 9.63
CA SER A 227 -15.25 -0.07 10.25
C SER A 227 -15.05 0.17 11.74
N LEU A 228 -14.73 1.40 12.14
CA LEU A 228 -14.60 1.82 13.53
C LEU A 228 -15.93 1.69 14.30
N LEU A 229 -17.03 2.17 13.72
CA LEU A 229 -18.36 2.08 14.34
C LEU A 229 -18.82 0.64 14.52
N HIS A 230 -18.63 -0.19 13.49
CA HIS A 230 -18.90 -1.62 13.57
C HIS A 230 -18.05 -2.30 14.63
N PHE A 231 -16.75 -1.98 14.68
CA PHE A 231 -15.81 -2.54 15.64
C PHE A 231 -16.17 -2.21 17.09
N ASN A 232 -16.68 -0.99 17.35
CA ASN A 232 -17.13 -0.61 18.68
C ASN A 232 -18.38 -1.39 19.14
N ARG A 233 -19.29 -1.70 18.22
CA ARG A 233 -20.54 -2.42 18.49
C ARG A 233 -20.40 -3.93 18.58
N LYS A 234 -19.31 -4.50 18.07
CA LYS A 234 -19.09 -5.93 18.06
C LYS A 234 -18.71 -6.42 19.46
N ASP A 235 -19.48 -7.37 19.99
CA ASP A 235 -19.12 -8.06 21.23
C ASP A 235 -17.97 -9.04 20.99
N VAL A 236 -17.09 -9.15 22.00
CA VAL A 236 -15.88 -9.95 21.93
C VAL A 236 -16.13 -11.25 22.69
N ASP A 237 -16.51 -12.30 21.96
CA ASP A 237 -16.65 -13.67 22.47
C ASP A 237 -15.27 -14.32 22.79
#